data_AF-A0A1A9M5S6-F1
#
_entry.id   AF-A0A1A9M5S6-F1
#
_cell.length_a   1.000
_cell.length_b   1.000
_cell.length_c   1.000
_cell.angle_alpha   90.00
_cell.angle_beta   90.00
_cell.angle_gamma   90.00
#
_symmetry.space_group_name_H-M   'P 1'
#
loop_
_entity.id
_entity.type
_entity.pdbx_description
1 polymer ?
#
loop_
_entity_poly.entity_id
_entity_poly.type
_entity_poly.pdbx_seq_one_letter_code
_entity_poly.pdbx_strand_id
1 'polypeptide(L)'
;MRACRPLLAIGALWFAALPALAQNANEARLRDALRQTSARLRQAEADLAQQQLATAAAQRERDAARQAAPAAPAAPVHDDGARIAALQRELEQQRQTLAAERARHAQQASAQQTALAQQQHQQQQAMAAERTQLHERLSRCSGDSDALYASGRELAGLYRDPAFVRFVRGRGRELFGMARVTRENRVHLLESQLQAQHTRLRGCLDGNAPPVPQSAAAP
;
A
#
# COMPACT_ATOMS: atom_id res chain seq x y z
N MET A 1 -58.02 33.42 8.81
CA MET A 1 -57.69 32.01 8.48
C MET A 1 -56.85 32.00 7.22
N ARG A 2 -55.54 31.73 7.32
CA ARG A 2 -54.64 31.55 6.17
C ARG A 2 -53.73 30.36 6.48
N ALA A 3 -54.00 29.25 5.80
CA ALA A 3 -53.18 28.05 5.86
C ALA A 3 -52.00 28.19 4.89
N CYS A 4 -50.79 27.88 5.36
CA CYS A 4 -49.55 27.93 4.60
C CYS A 4 -48.94 26.51 4.55
N ARG A 5 -48.91 25.94 3.33
CA ARG A 5 -48.03 24.91 2.73
C ARG A 5 -47.27 23.90 3.63
N PRO A 6 -47.37 22.59 3.33
CA PRO A 6 -46.30 21.63 3.53
C PRO A 6 -45.67 21.27 2.16
N LEU A 7 -44.50 21.83 1.88
CA LEU A 7 -43.62 21.42 0.77
C LEU A 7 -42.20 21.50 1.32
N LEU A 8 -41.74 20.47 2.05
CA LEU A 8 -40.32 20.30 2.43
C LEU A 8 -40.13 18.92 3.10
N ALA A 9 -40.49 17.84 2.41
CA ALA A 9 -40.28 16.48 2.88
C ALA A 9 -39.68 15.55 1.81
N ILE A 10 -38.79 16.07 0.95
CA ILE A 10 -38.11 15.27 -0.07
C ILE A 10 -36.56 15.37 0.01
N GLY A 11 -36.01 16.22 0.90
CA GLY A 11 -34.56 16.45 0.98
C GLY A 11 -33.75 15.46 1.83
N ALA A 12 -34.37 14.51 2.52
CA ALA A 12 -33.71 13.71 3.56
C ALA A 12 -33.36 12.26 3.15
N LEU A 13 -33.53 11.88 1.87
CA LEU A 13 -33.31 10.50 1.42
C LEU A 13 -32.07 10.29 0.52
N TRP A 14 -31.18 11.28 0.41
CA TRP A 14 -30.06 11.22 -0.56
C TRP A 14 -28.65 11.16 0.05
N PHE A 15 -28.50 11.18 1.38
CA PHE A 15 -27.16 11.19 2.02
C PHE A 15 -26.80 9.91 2.80
N ALA A 16 -27.66 8.89 2.81
CA ALA A 16 -27.37 7.61 3.48
C ALA A 16 -26.68 6.55 2.60
N ALA A 17 -26.40 6.85 1.33
CA ALA A 17 -25.84 5.86 0.38
C ALA A 17 -24.30 5.86 0.28
N LEU A 18 -23.60 6.89 0.78
CA LEU A 18 -22.16 7.03 0.52
C LEU A 18 -21.21 6.09 1.31
N PRO A 19 -21.46 5.63 2.56
CA PRO A 19 -20.49 4.77 3.23
C PRO A 19 -20.48 3.33 2.69
N ALA A 20 -21.56 2.88 2.04
CA ALA A 20 -21.65 1.54 1.44
C ALA A 20 -20.84 1.42 0.12
N LEU A 21 -20.68 2.52 -0.63
CA LEU A 21 -19.92 2.52 -1.88
C LEU A 21 -18.40 2.36 -1.65
N ALA A 22 -17.86 2.84 -0.53
CA ALA A 22 -16.44 2.71 -0.20
C ALA A 22 -16.04 1.28 0.20
N GLN A 23 -16.90 0.54 0.90
CA GLN A 23 -16.67 -0.88 1.20
C GLN A 23 -16.76 -1.74 -0.06
N ASN A 24 -17.75 -1.48 -0.91
CA ASN A 24 -17.90 -2.16 -2.20
C ASN A 24 -16.71 -1.91 -3.14
N ALA A 25 -16.11 -0.71 -3.12
CA ALA A 25 -14.96 -0.40 -3.95
C ALA A 25 -13.70 -1.18 -3.56
N ASN A 26 -13.46 -1.38 -2.26
CA ASN A 26 -12.33 -2.18 -1.77
C ASN A 26 -12.53 -3.68 -2.05
N GLU A 27 -13.75 -4.19 -1.91
CA GLU A 27 -14.09 -5.57 -2.24
C GLU A 27 -13.97 -5.85 -3.74
N ALA A 28 -14.41 -4.91 -4.58
CA ALA A 28 -14.23 -4.99 -6.04
C ALA A 28 -12.74 -5.02 -6.42
N ARG A 29 -11.90 -4.16 -5.82
CA ARG A 29 -10.45 -4.17 -6.04
C ARG A 29 -9.81 -5.49 -5.64
N LEU A 30 -10.25 -6.10 -4.54
CA LEU A 30 -9.75 -7.42 -4.10
C LEU A 30 -10.18 -8.53 -5.07
N ARG A 31 -11.43 -8.51 -5.56
CA ARG A 31 -11.90 -9.47 -6.57
C ARG A 31 -11.14 -9.32 -7.89
N ASP A 32 -10.88 -8.09 -8.31
CA ASP A 32 -10.12 -7.84 -9.54
C ASP A 32 -8.66 -8.25 -9.38
N ALA A 33 -8.04 -7.98 -8.23
CA ALA A 33 -6.70 -8.47 -7.93
C ALA A 33 -6.65 -10.02 -7.98
N LEU A 34 -7.64 -10.72 -7.41
CA LEU A 34 -7.72 -12.19 -7.45
C LEU A 34 -7.95 -12.74 -8.88
N ARG A 35 -8.77 -12.06 -9.69
CA ARG A 35 -8.95 -12.38 -11.11
C ARG A 35 -7.65 -12.17 -11.89
N GLN A 36 -6.92 -11.11 -11.58
CA GLN A 36 -5.65 -10.81 -12.22
C GLN A 36 -4.56 -11.81 -11.82
N THR A 37 -4.48 -12.21 -10.55
CA THR A 37 -3.53 -13.24 -10.09
C THR A 37 -3.85 -14.60 -10.66
N SER A 38 -5.14 -14.98 -10.73
CA SER A 38 -5.53 -16.26 -11.35
C SER A 38 -5.26 -16.30 -12.85
N ALA A 39 -5.46 -15.19 -13.57
CA ALA A 39 -5.08 -15.07 -14.97
C ALA A 39 -3.55 -15.21 -15.17
N ARG A 40 -2.75 -14.55 -14.32
CA ARG A 40 -1.28 -14.68 -14.34
C ARG A 40 -0.81 -16.11 -14.05
N LEU A 41 -1.47 -16.80 -13.12
CA LEU A 41 -1.16 -18.20 -12.80
C LEU A 41 -1.40 -19.11 -14.01
N ARG A 42 -2.56 -19.00 -14.66
CA ARG A 42 -2.87 -19.77 -15.88
C ARG A 42 -1.90 -19.47 -17.02
N GLN A 43 -1.49 -18.21 -17.16
CA GLN A 43 -0.53 -17.81 -18.17
C GLN A 43 0.86 -18.38 -17.88
N ALA A 44 1.31 -18.32 -16.62
CA ALA A 44 2.58 -18.93 -16.21
C ALA A 44 2.58 -20.47 -16.39
N GLU A 45 1.44 -21.13 -16.12
CA GLU A 45 1.27 -22.56 -16.37
C GLU A 45 1.35 -22.89 -17.88
N ALA A 46 0.72 -22.07 -18.74
CA ALA A 46 0.80 -22.22 -20.18
C ALA A 46 2.23 -22.00 -20.72
N ASP A 47 2.92 -20.97 -20.23
CA ASP A 47 4.32 -20.68 -20.60
C ASP A 47 5.25 -21.84 -20.18
N LEU A 48 5.02 -22.42 -19.00
CA LEU A 48 5.79 -23.57 -18.51
C LEU A 48 5.54 -24.83 -19.35
N ALA A 49 4.28 -25.10 -19.72
CA ALA A 49 3.96 -26.19 -20.65
C ALA A 49 4.60 -25.98 -22.03
N GLN A 50 4.62 -24.74 -22.52
CA GLN A 50 5.25 -24.41 -23.79
C GLN A 50 6.78 -24.57 -23.75
N GLN A 51 7.42 -24.20 -22.65
CA GLN A 51 8.85 -24.45 -22.44
C GLN A 51 9.16 -25.95 -22.35
N GLN A 52 8.31 -26.75 -21.70
CA GLN A 52 8.48 -28.20 -21.67
C GLN A 52 8.39 -28.84 -23.06
N LEU A 53 7.45 -28.38 -23.90
CA LEU A 53 7.35 -28.85 -25.29
C LEU A 53 8.57 -28.43 -26.12
N ALA A 54 9.05 -27.19 -25.98
CA ALA A 54 10.23 -26.70 -26.69
C ALA A 54 11.51 -27.46 -26.28
N THR A 55 11.68 -27.75 -24.99
CA THR A 55 12.83 -28.54 -24.50
C THR A 55 12.75 -29.99 -24.97
N ALA A 56 11.56 -30.61 -24.97
CA ALA A 56 11.37 -31.95 -25.52
C ALA A 56 11.65 -32.01 -27.03
N ALA A 57 11.25 -30.99 -27.80
CA ALA A 57 11.58 -30.90 -29.23
C ALA A 57 13.09 -30.76 -29.46
N ALA A 58 13.75 -29.87 -28.72
CA ALA A 58 15.20 -29.67 -28.80
C ALA A 58 15.99 -30.93 -28.41
N GLN A 59 15.48 -31.73 -27.45
CA GLN A 59 16.08 -33.03 -27.11
C GLN A 59 15.95 -34.04 -28.25
N ARG A 60 14.77 -34.15 -28.88
CA ARG A 60 14.56 -35.03 -30.03
C ARG A 60 15.46 -34.68 -31.21
N GLU A 61 15.65 -33.39 -31.48
CA GLU A 61 16.58 -32.94 -32.52
C GLU A 61 18.03 -33.31 -32.19
N ARG A 62 18.45 -33.15 -30.92
CA ARG A 62 19.78 -33.58 -30.47
C ARG A 62 19.98 -35.08 -30.59
N ASP A 63 18.98 -35.87 -30.23
CA ASP A 63 19.06 -37.33 -30.29
C ASP A 63 19.04 -37.83 -31.73
N ALA A 64 18.25 -37.21 -32.61
CA ALA A 64 18.26 -37.48 -34.04
C ALA A 64 19.60 -37.11 -34.68
N ALA A 65 20.19 -35.96 -34.33
CA ALA A 65 21.52 -35.56 -34.80
C ALA A 65 22.64 -36.50 -34.30
N ARG A 66 22.50 -37.04 -33.08
CA ARG A 66 23.43 -38.05 -32.54
C ARG A 66 23.31 -39.40 -33.23
N GLN A 67 22.09 -39.83 -33.57
CA GLN A 67 21.85 -41.08 -34.30
C GLN A 67 22.21 -40.99 -35.78
N ALA A 68 22.04 -39.81 -36.39
CA ALA A 68 22.39 -39.53 -37.77
C ALA A 68 23.87 -39.18 -37.98
N ALA A 69 24.70 -39.21 -36.94
CA ALA A 69 26.15 -39.07 -37.06
C ALA A 69 26.77 -40.46 -37.35
N PRO A 70 27.05 -40.82 -38.61
CA PRO A 70 27.88 -41.98 -38.89
C PRO A 70 29.28 -41.75 -38.31
N ALA A 71 29.88 -42.79 -37.73
CA ALA A 71 31.31 -42.80 -37.43
C ALA A 71 32.06 -42.54 -38.74
N ALA A 72 32.63 -41.34 -38.86
CA ALA A 72 33.35 -40.93 -40.05
C ALA A 72 34.45 -41.96 -40.37
N PRO A 73 34.52 -42.50 -41.60
CA PRO A 73 35.61 -43.39 -41.98
C PRO A 73 36.92 -42.61 -41.91
N ALA A 74 37.92 -43.19 -41.24
CA ALA A 74 39.25 -42.62 -41.10
C ALA A 74 39.86 -42.37 -42.49
N ALA A 75 39.96 -41.09 -42.86
CA ALA A 75 40.67 -40.65 -44.05
C ALA A 75 42.19 -40.80 -43.85
N PRO A 76 42.98 -41.02 -44.93
CA PRO A 76 44.39 -41.31 -44.84
C PRO A 76 45.19 -40.10 -44.32
N VAL A 77 46.00 -40.36 -43.30
CA VAL A 77 46.89 -39.43 -42.62
C VAL A 77 48.05 -39.05 -43.55
N HIS A 78 48.01 -37.85 -44.13
CA HIS A 78 49.16 -37.21 -44.78
C HIS A 78 49.20 -35.72 -44.39
N ASP A 79 50.30 -35.29 -43.78
CA ASP A 79 50.63 -33.90 -43.38
C ASP A 79 49.64 -33.13 -42.48
N ASP A 80 48.80 -33.85 -41.73
CA ASP A 80 47.81 -33.21 -40.85
C ASP A 80 48.39 -32.65 -39.54
N GLY A 81 49.59 -33.02 -39.10
CA GLY A 81 50.13 -32.65 -37.78
C GLY A 81 50.28 -31.14 -37.55
N ALA A 82 50.83 -30.42 -38.54
CA ALA A 82 50.97 -28.96 -38.45
C ALA A 82 49.62 -28.23 -38.54
N ARG A 83 48.69 -28.76 -39.34
CA ARG A 83 47.32 -28.25 -39.48
C ARG A 83 46.50 -28.46 -38.21
N ILE A 84 46.60 -29.64 -37.60
CA ILE A 84 45.99 -29.98 -36.32
C ILE A 84 46.56 -29.10 -35.20
N ALA A 85 47.88 -28.88 -35.16
CA ALA A 85 48.51 -28.00 -34.17
C ALA A 85 48.14 -26.51 -34.35
N ALA A 86 47.83 -26.07 -35.57
CA ALA A 86 47.30 -24.73 -35.84
C ALA A 86 45.84 -24.61 -35.38
N LEU A 87 44.99 -25.60 -35.69
CA LEU A 87 43.59 -25.67 -35.25
C LEU A 87 43.47 -25.76 -33.72
N GLN A 88 44.37 -26.48 -33.04
CA GLN A 88 44.41 -26.55 -31.58
C GLN A 88 44.72 -25.17 -30.96
N ARG A 89 45.69 -24.44 -31.52
CA ARG A 89 46.01 -23.08 -31.07
C ARG A 89 44.86 -22.11 -31.29
N GLU A 90 44.17 -22.24 -32.41
CA GLU A 90 42.98 -21.41 -32.71
C GLU A 90 41.82 -21.71 -31.75
N LEU A 91 41.59 -22.99 -31.42
CA LEU A 91 40.61 -23.40 -30.42
C LEU A 91 40.95 -22.90 -29.01
N GLU A 92 42.24 -22.92 -28.63
CA GLU A 92 42.68 -22.38 -27.35
C GLU A 92 42.46 -20.87 -27.27
N GLN A 93 42.78 -20.13 -28.34
CA GLN A 93 42.50 -18.68 -28.43
C GLN A 93 40.98 -18.40 -28.34
N GLN A 94 40.15 -19.14 -29.08
CA GLN A 94 38.69 -18.99 -29.01
C GLN A 94 38.12 -19.34 -27.63
N ARG A 95 38.70 -20.34 -26.93
CA ARG A 95 38.30 -20.66 -25.56
C ARG A 95 38.63 -19.55 -24.59
N GLN A 96 39.79 -18.90 -24.75
CA GLN A 96 40.20 -17.78 -23.91
C GLN A 96 39.32 -16.54 -24.15
N THR A 97 38.98 -16.22 -25.41
CA THR A 97 38.08 -15.10 -25.72
C THR A 97 36.68 -15.35 -25.17
N LEU A 98 36.11 -16.54 -25.37
CA LEU A 98 34.81 -16.91 -24.82
C LEU A 98 34.80 -16.90 -23.28
N ALA A 99 35.89 -17.33 -22.63
CA ALA A 99 36.01 -17.26 -21.17
C ALA A 99 36.03 -15.81 -20.68
N ALA A 100 36.77 -14.92 -21.35
CA ALA A 100 36.83 -13.51 -21.02
C ALA A 100 35.47 -12.81 -21.24
N GLU A 101 34.76 -13.11 -22.33
CA GLU A 101 33.42 -12.58 -22.59
C GLU A 101 32.41 -13.06 -21.56
N ARG A 102 32.42 -14.35 -21.19
CA ARG A 102 31.56 -14.87 -20.11
C ARG A 102 31.84 -14.20 -18.77
N ALA A 103 33.11 -13.95 -18.43
CA ALA A 103 33.47 -13.24 -17.21
C ALA A 103 32.94 -11.81 -17.22
N ARG A 104 33.05 -11.09 -18.34
CA ARG A 104 32.50 -9.73 -18.50
C ARG A 104 30.97 -9.72 -18.41
N HIS A 105 30.29 -10.66 -19.07
CA HIS A 105 28.84 -10.78 -18.98
C HIS A 105 28.37 -11.14 -17.58
N ALA A 106 29.06 -12.04 -16.87
CA ALA A 106 28.74 -12.39 -15.49
C ALA A 106 28.89 -11.19 -14.55
N GLN A 107 29.97 -10.40 -14.71
CA GLN A 107 30.17 -9.18 -13.94
C GLN A 107 29.06 -8.16 -14.21
N GLN A 108 28.73 -7.89 -15.47
CA GLN A 108 27.64 -6.98 -15.84
C GLN A 108 26.28 -7.44 -15.32
N ALA A 109 25.96 -8.74 -15.45
CA ALA A 109 24.72 -9.31 -14.94
C ALA A 109 24.63 -9.18 -13.41
N SER A 110 25.72 -9.45 -12.69
CA SER A 110 25.76 -9.29 -11.23
C SER A 110 25.58 -7.82 -10.81
N ALA A 111 26.22 -6.88 -11.51
CA ALA A 111 26.07 -5.45 -11.25
C ALA A 111 24.63 -4.99 -11.49
N GLN A 112 24.00 -5.42 -12.60
CA GLN A 112 22.60 -5.10 -12.89
C GLN A 112 21.64 -5.69 -11.84
N GLN A 113 21.86 -6.93 -11.42
CA GLN A 113 21.05 -7.56 -10.36
C GLN A 113 21.18 -6.81 -9.03
N THR A 114 22.40 -6.41 -8.63
CA THR A 114 22.59 -5.63 -7.40
C THR A 114 21.94 -4.25 -7.48
N ALA A 115 22.01 -3.57 -8.62
CA ALA A 115 21.36 -2.28 -8.82
C ALA A 115 19.83 -2.40 -8.75
N LEU A 116 19.24 -3.41 -9.39
CA LEU A 116 17.81 -3.68 -9.31
C LEU A 116 17.37 -4.04 -7.88
N ALA A 117 18.14 -4.85 -7.17
CA ALA A 117 17.85 -5.20 -5.79
C ALA A 117 17.88 -3.98 -4.87
N GLN A 118 18.87 -3.09 -5.04
CA GLN A 118 18.93 -1.82 -4.30
C GLN A 118 17.74 -0.92 -4.61
N GLN A 119 17.35 -0.80 -5.88
CA GLN A 119 16.19 0.01 -6.28
C GLN A 119 14.89 -0.53 -5.68
N GLN A 120 14.69 -1.86 -5.71
CA GLN A 120 13.54 -2.51 -5.07
C GLN A 120 13.54 -2.29 -3.55
N HIS A 121 14.69 -2.39 -2.90
CA HIS A 121 14.80 -2.15 -1.47
C HIS A 121 14.44 -0.70 -1.10
N GLN A 122 14.93 0.28 -1.86
CA GLN A 122 14.59 1.69 -1.66
C GLN A 122 13.09 1.95 -1.87
N GLN A 123 12.48 1.35 -2.91
CA GLN A 123 11.03 1.46 -3.11
C GLN A 123 10.24 0.83 -1.96
N GLN A 124 10.65 -0.34 -1.47
CA GLN A 124 10.00 -0.97 -0.32
C GLN A 124 10.09 -0.10 0.93
N GLN A 125 11.26 0.49 1.20
CA GLN A 125 11.43 1.41 2.32
C GLN A 125 10.57 2.68 2.17
N ALA A 126 10.50 3.26 0.98
CA ALA A 126 9.66 4.44 0.71
C ALA A 126 8.17 4.12 0.92
N MET A 127 7.69 3.00 0.37
CA MET A 127 6.31 2.54 0.56
C MET A 127 6.01 2.21 2.01
N ALA A 128 6.96 1.64 2.75
CA ALA A 128 6.81 1.39 4.18
C ALA A 128 6.69 2.69 4.97
N ALA A 129 7.55 3.68 4.67
CA ALA A 129 7.48 5.01 5.30
C ALA A 129 6.15 5.72 5.03
N GLU A 130 5.65 5.68 3.79
CA GLU A 130 4.33 6.23 3.43
C GLU A 130 3.20 5.54 4.21
N ARG A 131 3.24 4.21 4.31
CA ARG A 131 2.24 3.46 5.09
C ARG A 131 2.25 3.84 6.56
N THR A 132 3.42 4.00 7.17
CA THR A 132 3.54 4.43 8.56
C THR A 132 2.99 5.84 8.75
N GLN A 133 3.33 6.77 7.86
CA GLN A 133 2.80 8.14 7.90
C GLN A 133 1.28 8.18 7.76
N LEU A 134 0.70 7.40 6.84
CA LEU A 134 -0.75 7.29 6.68
C LEU A 134 -1.40 6.67 7.93
N HIS A 135 -0.80 5.63 8.49
CA HIS A 135 -1.31 5.00 9.70
C HIS A 135 -1.32 5.96 10.89
N GLU A 136 -0.24 6.71 11.08
CA GLU A 136 -0.17 7.74 12.12
C GLU A 136 -1.25 8.81 11.92
N ARG A 137 -1.44 9.32 10.69
CA ARG A 137 -2.50 10.30 10.40
C ARG A 137 -3.88 9.75 10.74
N LEU A 138 -4.18 8.52 10.32
CA LEU A 138 -5.46 7.87 10.62
C LEU A 138 -5.66 7.69 12.13
N SER A 139 -4.63 7.25 12.86
CA SER A 139 -4.70 7.07 14.32
C SER A 139 -4.95 8.38 15.07
N ARG A 140 -4.41 9.49 14.57
CA ARG A 140 -4.68 10.83 15.11
C ARG A 140 -6.12 11.26 14.83
N CYS A 141 -6.59 11.13 13.59
CA CYS A 141 -7.97 11.48 13.26
C CYS A 141 -8.99 10.63 14.06
N SER A 142 -8.71 9.34 14.28
CA SER A 142 -9.58 8.50 15.11
C SER A 142 -9.54 8.93 16.58
N GLY A 143 -8.36 9.25 17.12
CA GLY A 143 -8.25 9.76 18.50
C GLY A 143 -8.99 11.09 18.71
N ASP A 144 -8.92 12.02 17.75
CA ASP A 144 -9.70 13.26 17.78
C ASP A 144 -11.22 13.00 17.66
N SER A 145 -11.62 11.96 16.91
CA SER A 145 -13.02 11.52 16.83
C SER A 145 -13.51 11.03 18.18
N ASP A 146 -12.76 10.13 18.81
CA ASP A 146 -13.10 9.56 20.11
C ASP A 146 -13.18 10.65 21.19
N ALA A 147 -12.25 11.60 21.17
CA ALA A 147 -12.26 12.75 22.07
C ALA A 147 -13.50 13.63 21.87
N LEU A 148 -13.88 13.91 20.62
CA LEU A 148 -15.10 14.65 20.29
C LEU A 148 -16.36 13.95 20.81
N TYR A 149 -16.45 12.63 20.61
CA TYR A 149 -17.56 11.82 21.13
C TYR A 149 -17.60 11.81 22.66
N ALA A 150 -16.45 11.72 23.33
CA ALA A 150 -16.37 11.75 24.79
C ALA A 150 -16.87 13.10 25.34
N SER A 151 -16.40 14.22 24.79
CA SER A 151 -16.85 15.57 25.15
C SER A 151 -18.36 15.76 24.92
N GLY A 152 -18.86 15.29 23.79
CA GLY A 152 -20.30 15.31 23.47
C GLY A 152 -21.14 14.48 24.44
N ARG A 153 -20.65 13.30 24.85
CA ARG A 153 -21.30 12.47 25.87
C ARG A 153 -21.32 13.12 27.24
N GLU A 154 -20.23 13.78 27.66
CA GLU A 154 -20.19 14.49 28.94
C GLU A 154 -21.20 15.64 28.95
N LEU A 155 -21.24 16.43 27.87
CA LEU A 155 -22.22 17.51 27.72
C LEU A 155 -23.66 16.99 27.76
N ALA A 156 -23.95 15.93 27.00
CA ALA A 156 -25.26 15.28 27.02
C ALA A 156 -25.62 14.72 28.41
N GLY A 157 -24.63 14.22 29.16
CA GLY A 157 -24.78 13.78 30.54
C GLY A 157 -25.21 14.92 31.47
N LEU A 158 -24.58 16.11 31.34
CA LEU A 158 -24.97 17.30 32.10
C LEU A 158 -26.42 17.70 31.82
N TYR A 159 -26.85 17.73 30.56
CA TYR A 159 -28.23 18.08 30.19
C TYR A 159 -29.26 17.00 30.55
N ARG A 160 -28.83 15.76 30.82
CA ARG A 160 -29.70 14.68 31.30
C ARG A 160 -29.87 14.68 32.82
N ASP A 161 -28.98 15.37 33.56
CA ASP A 161 -29.07 15.46 35.02
C ASP A 161 -30.25 16.37 35.44
N PRO A 162 -31.26 15.85 36.17
CA PRO A 162 -32.40 16.63 36.63
C PRO A 162 -32.02 17.77 37.60
N ALA A 163 -30.87 17.69 38.30
CA ALA A 163 -30.36 18.78 39.11
C ALA A 163 -29.89 19.96 38.24
N PHE A 164 -29.15 19.66 37.16
CA PHE A 164 -28.71 20.66 36.20
C PHE A 164 -29.89 21.28 35.43
N VAL A 165 -30.86 20.47 34.98
CA VAL A 165 -32.06 20.97 34.29
C VAL A 165 -32.90 21.90 35.18
N ARG A 166 -33.10 21.54 36.46
CA ARG A 166 -33.77 22.44 37.43
C ARG A 166 -32.99 23.73 37.64
N PHE A 167 -31.66 23.65 37.69
CA PHE A 167 -30.80 24.82 37.82
C PHE A 167 -30.94 25.79 36.63
N VAL A 168 -30.88 25.27 35.39
CA VAL A 168 -31.08 26.05 34.16
C VAL A 168 -32.49 26.66 34.10
N ARG A 169 -33.53 25.86 34.36
CA ARG A 169 -34.93 26.31 34.35
C ARG A 169 -35.25 27.29 35.47
N GLY A 170 -34.58 27.17 36.60
CA GLY A 170 -34.74 28.02 37.78
C GLY A 170 -33.94 29.32 37.75
N ARG A 171 -33.18 29.62 36.67
CA ARG A 171 -32.22 30.74 36.58
C ARG A 171 -31.35 30.88 37.84
N GLY A 172 -30.88 29.76 38.40
CA GLY A 172 -29.94 29.79 39.52
C GLY A 172 -30.50 30.38 40.82
N ARG A 173 -31.66 29.92 41.32
CA ARG A 173 -32.09 30.14 42.72
C ARG A 173 -31.21 29.38 43.74
N GLU A 174 -29.91 29.31 43.53
CA GLU A 174 -28.94 28.91 44.54
C GLU A 174 -28.44 30.22 45.19
N LEU A 175 -28.65 30.38 46.50
CA LEU A 175 -28.38 31.62 47.26
C LEU A 175 -26.91 32.11 47.22
N PHE A 176 -26.00 31.35 46.59
CA PHE A 176 -24.58 31.68 46.44
C PHE A 176 -24.15 31.54 44.98
N GLY A 177 -23.84 32.67 44.33
CA GLY A 177 -23.55 32.75 42.88
C GLY A 177 -22.32 31.96 42.40
N MET A 178 -21.47 31.45 43.30
CA MET A 178 -20.27 30.70 42.93
C MET A 178 -20.59 29.37 42.24
N ALA A 179 -21.59 28.62 42.73
CA ALA A 179 -21.98 27.34 42.13
C ALA A 179 -22.55 27.52 40.71
N ARG A 180 -23.22 28.65 40.46
CA ARG A 180 -23.70 29.05 39.14
C ARG A 180 -22.55 29.29 38.17
N VAL A 181 -21.59 30.12 38.56
CA VAL A 181 -20.41 30.43 37.75
C VAL A 181 -19.60 29.16 37.46
N THR A 182 -19.41 28.27 38.44
CA THR A 182 -18.70 27.00 38.22
C THR A 182 -19.39 26.10 37.19
N ARG A 183 -20.72 26.00 37.22
CA ARG A 183 -21.48 25.19 36.23
C ARG A 183 -21.49 25.83 34.85
N GLU A 184 -21.67 27.14 34.76
CA GLU A 184 -21.60 27.89 33.49
C GLU A 184 -20.20 27.81 32.86
N ASN A 185 -19.15 27.98 33.67
CA ASN A 185 -17.76 27.82 33.21
C ASN A 185 -17.48 26.39 32.74
N ARG A 186 -18.04 25.37 33.40
CA ARG A 186 -17.87 23.97 32.99
C ARG A 186 -18.52 23.70 31.63
N VAL A 187 -19.72 24.23 31.39
CA VAL A 187 -20.40 24.10 30.09
C VAL A 187 -19.60 24.81 29.01
N HIS A 188 -19.20 26.07 29.23
CA HIS A 188 -18.39 26.80 28.26
C HIS A 188 -17.04 26.14 27.98
N LEU A 189 -16.40 25.53 28.99
CA LEU A 189 -15.19 24.75 28.81
C LEU A 189 -15.45 23.56 27.87
N LEU A 190 -16.49 22.76 28.12
CA LEU A 190 -16.83 21.61 27.28
C LEU A 190 -17.23 22.01 25.85
N GLU A 191 -17.98 23.11 25.70
CA GLU A 191 -18.32 23.67 24.39
C GLU A 191 -17.06 24.11 23.62
N SER A 192 -16.13 24.79 24.30
CA SER A 192 -14.86 25.21 23.69
C SER A 192 -14.00 24.01 23.27
N GLN A 193 -14.00 22.93 24.07
CA GLN A 193 -13.30 21.69 23.75
C GLN A 193 -13.92 20.97 22.56
N LEU A 194 -15.25 20.88 22.50
CA LEU A 194 -16.01 20.35 21.35
C LEU A 194 -15.68 21.12 20.08
N GLN A 195 -15.72 22.45 20.12
CA GLN A 195 -15.39 23.31 18.99
C GLN A 195 -13.94 23.08 18.53
N ALA A 196 -12.98 23.04 19.46
CA ALA A 196 -11.58 22.83 19.16
C ALA A 196 -11.31 21.44 18.56
N GLN A 197 -11.89 20.38 19.12
CA GLN A 197 -11.79 19.01 18.61
C GLN A 197 -12.45 18.88 17.23
N HIS A 198 -13.61 19.50 17.02
CA HIS A 198 -14.29 19.51 15.73
C HIS A 198 -13.45 20.19 14.64
N THR A 199 -12.82 21.32 14.95
CA THR A 199 -11.92 22.02 14.02
C THR A 199 -10.68 21.18 13.70
N ARG A 200 -10.07 20.52 14.69
CA ARG A 200 -8.94 19.60 14.46
C ARG A 200 -9.34 18.43 13.57
N LEU A 201 -10.49 17.84 13.83
CA LEU A 201 -11.01 16.72 13.05
C LEU A 201 -11.29 17.11 11.60
N ARG A 202 -11.90 18.28 11.36
CA ARG A 202 -12.04 18.84 10.01
C ARG A 202 -10.69 19.01 9.33
N GLY A 203 -9.72 19.62 10.01
CA GLY A 203 -8.35 19.75 9.48
C GLY A 203 -7.73 18.39 9.11
N CYS A 204 -8.00 17.35 9.90
CA CYS A 204 -7.55 15.99 9.64
C CYS A 204 -8.20 15.38 8.39
N LEU A 205 -9.52 15.56 8.22
CA LEU A 205 -10.29 15.06 7.07
C LEU A 205 -9.99 15.81 5.77
N ASP A 206 -9.76 17.12 5.85
CA ASP A 206 -9.45 17.98 4.71
C ASP A 206 -7.97 17.83 4.25
N GLY A 207 -7.17 17.01 4.93
CA GLY A 207 -5.75 16.80 4.63
C GLY A 207 -4.83 17.96 5.05
N ASN A 208 -5.38 18.97 5.74
CA ASN A 208 -4.69 20.16 6.26
C ASN A 208 -4.27 19.99 7.73
N ALA A 209 -4.11 18.76 8.22
CA ALA A 209 -3.67 18.51 9.59
C ALA A 209 -2.32 19.22 9.81
N PRO A 210 -2.22 20.13 10.81
CA PRO A 210 -0.97 20.83 11.06
C PRO A 210 0.14 19.80 11.35
N PRO A 211 1.35 19.99 10.78
CA PRO A 211 2.48 19.14 11.10
C PRO A 211 2.79 19.26 12.59
N VAL A 212 3.20 18.16 13.21
CA VAL A 212 3.54 18.10 14.63
C VAL A 212 4.69 19.09 14.90
N PRO A 213 4.67 19.88 16.00
CA PRO A 213 5.93 20.34 16.56
C PRO A 213 6.72 19.09 16.88
N GLN A 214 7.82 18.85 16.16
CA GLN A 214 8.74 17.79 16.51
C GLN A 214 9.14 18.06 17.96
N SER A 215 8.65 17.23 18.89
CA SER A 215 9.10 17.26 20.27
C SER A 215 10.57 16.93 20.17
N ALA A 216 11.41 17.95 20.30
CA ALA A 216 12.84 17.79 20.43
C ALA A 216 13.04 16.80 21.58
N ALA A 217 13.48 15.59 21.23
CA ALA A 217 14.03 14.67 22.20
C ALA A 217 15.24 15.40 22.80
N ALA A 218 15.07 15.90 24.02
CA ALA A 218 16.19 16.39 24.79
C ALA A 218 17.08 15.19 25.17
N PRO A 219 18.42 15.36 25.16
CA PRO A 219 19.37 14.31 25.49
C PRO A 219 19.27 13.87 26.96
#